data_AF-A0A3B9IKZ3-F1
#
_entry.id   AF-A0A3B9IKZ3-F1
#
_cell.length_a   1.000
_cell.length_b   1.000
_cell.length_c   1.000
_cell.angle_alpha   90.00
_cell.angle_beta   90.00
_cell.angle_gamma   90.00
#
_symmetry.space_group_name_H-M   'P 1'
#
loop_
_entity.id
_entity.type
_entity.pdbx_description
1 polymer ?
#
loop_
_entity_poly.entity_id
_entity_poly.type
_entity_poly.pdbx_seq_one_letter_code
_entity_poly.pdbx_strand_id
1 'polypeptide(L)'
;MVALRHDLHRHPELAFEERRTAALVARSLADWGWEVHEGLGGTGVVGTLTTGPGPVIGIRADMDALPITETTGLPHASLHDGRMHACGHD
;
A
#
# COMPACT_ATOMS: atom_id res chain seq x y z
N MET A 1 6.61 8.81 8.12
CA MET A 1 6.59 7.99 6.88
C MET A 1 7.45 6.74 6.98
N VAL A 2 8.69 6.77 7.50
CA VAL A 2 9.59 5.59 7.59
C VAL A 2 8.94 4.37 8.27
N ALA A 3 8.20 4.57 9.37
CA ALA A 3 7.55 3.47 10.09
C ALA A 3 6.50 2.74 9.23
N LEU A 4 5.70 3.48 8.45
CA LEU A 4 4.71 2.90 7.53
C LEU A 4 5.38 2.09 6.42
N ARG A 5 6.40 2.67 5.78
CA ARG A 5 7.18 2.00 4.75
C ARG A 5 7.82 0.71 5.26
N HIS A 6 8.44 0.74 6.45
CA HIS A 6 9.00 -0.47 7.06
C HIS A 6 7.94 -1.50 7.43
N ASP A 7 6.75 -1.07 7.85
CA ASP A 7 5.65 -1.98 8.15
C ASP A 7 5.12 -2.68 6.88
N LEU A 8 4.98 -1.94 5.77
CA LEU A 8 4.63 -2.50 4.46
C LEU A 8 5.71 -3.45 3.96
N HIS A 9 6.98 -3.05 4.01
CA HIS A 9 8.10 -3.90 3.60
C HIS A 9 8.17 -5.24 4.34
N ARG A 10 7.86 -5.25 5.64
CA ARG A 10 7.88 -6.45 6.49
C ARG A 10 6.71 -7.40 6.21
N HIS A 11 5.62 -6.90 5.63
CA HIS A 11 4.40 -7.67 5.39
C HIS A 11 3.94 -7.59 3.92
N PRO A 12 4.78 -8.04 2.97
CA PRO A 12 4.48 -7.95 1.55
C PRO A 12 3.31 -8.88 1.17
N GLU A 13 2.42 -8.38 0.32
CA GLU A 13 1.31 -9.13 -0.28
C GLU A 13 1.42 -9.13 -1.80
N LEU A 14 1.15 -10.26 -2.44
CA LEU A 14 1.26 -10.40 -3.89
C LEU A 14 0.10 -9.71 -4.62
N ALA A 15 0.27 -9.53 -5.93
CA ALA A 15 -0.77 -9.03 -6.82
C ALA A 15 -2.13 -9.71 -6.56
N PHE A 16 -3.17 -8.90 -6.35
CA PHE A 16 -4.55 -9.30 -6.04
C PHE A 16 -4.79 -9.98 -4.68
N GLU A 17 -3.76 -10.07 -3.83
CA GLU A 17 -3.83 -10.62 -2.47
C GLU A 17 -3.65 -9.55 -1.37
N GLU A 18 -3.51 -8.27 -1.74
CA GLU A 18 -3.09 -7.12 -0.91
C GLU A 18 -4.15 -6.65 0.12
N ARG A 19 -4.78 -7.58 0.84
CA ARG A 19 -5.90 -7.27 1.74
C ARG A 19 -5.46 -6.44 2.95
N ARG A 20 -4.33 -6.79 3.57
CA ARG A 20 -3.80 -6.06 4.74
C ARG A 20 -3.31 -4.68 4.31
N THR A 21 -2.58 -4.62 3.21
CA THR A 21 -2.00 -3.40 2.64
C THR A 21 -3.10 -2.44 2.19
N ALA A 22 -4.10 -2.91 1.45
CA ALA A 22 -5.29 -2.13 1.08
C ALA A 22 -5.99 -1.54 2.32
N ALA A 23 -6.25 -2.39 3.32
CA ALA A 23 -6.92 -1.95 4.54
C ALA A 23 -6.09 -0.93 5.33
N LEU A 24 -4.75 -1.03 5.31
CA LEU A 24 -3.86 -0.06 5.94
C LEU A 24 -3.87 1.29 5.23
N VAL A 25 -3.85 1.28 3.89
CA VAL A 25 -3.97 2.50 3.06
C VAL A 25 -5.31 3.17 3.29
N ALA A 26 -6.40 2.40 3.24
CA ALA A 26 -7.76 2.90 3.46
C ALA A 26 -7.91 3.56 4.85
N ARG A 27 -7.46 2.88 5.92
CA ARG A 27 -7.46 3.46 7.27
C ARG A 27 -6.64 4.74 7.36
N SER A 28 -5.45 4.76 6.77
CA SER A 28 -4.57 5.94 6.80
C SER A 28 -5.24 7.15 6.13
N LEU A 29 -5.86 6.95 4.95
CA LEU A 29 -6.60 8.00 4.23
C LEU A 29 -7.82 8.49 5.03
N ALA A 30 -8.59 7.56 5.60
CA ALA A 30 -9.75 7.88 6.43
C ALA A 30 -9.35 8.69 7.68
N ASP A 31 -8.26 8.30 8.37
CA ASP A 31 -7.72 9.01 9.54
C ASP A 31 -7.25 10.43 9.18
N TRP A 32 -6.88 10.67 7.92
CA TRP A 32 -6.55 12.00 7.41
C TRP A 32 -7.76 12.80 6.92
N GLY A 33 -8.97 12.26 7.03
CA GLY A 33 -10.23 12.92 6.67
C GLY A 33 -10.58 12.87 5.18
N TRP A 34 -10.04 11.91 4.43
CA TRP A 34 -10.37 11.71 3.02
C TRP A 34 -11.66 10.89 2.89
N GLU A 35 -12.40 11.07 1.79
CA GLU A 35 -13.43 10.11 1.38
C GLU A 35 -12.73 8.90 0.77
N VAL A 36 -13.05 7.68 1.26
CA VAL A 36 -12.34 6.45 0.87
C VAL A 36 -13.32 5.46 0.24
N HIS A 37 -12.96 4.95 -0.93
CA HIS A 37 -13.63 3.83 -1.58
C HIS A 37 -12.69 2.62 -1.61
N GLU A 38 -13.15 1.50 -1.06
CA GLU A 38 -12.42 0.24 -0.97
C GLU A 38 -13.03 -0.83 -1.89
N GLY A 39 -12.29 -1.92 -2.14
CA GLY A 39 -12.80 -3.10 -2.86
C GLY A 39 -12.83 -2.94 -4.38
N LEU A 40 -12.19 -1.91 -4.92
CA LEU A 40 -12.14 -1.65 -6.36
C LEU A 40 -11.26 -2.71 -7.04
N GLY A 41 -11.87 -3.59 -7.84
CA GLY A 41 -11.13 -4.69 -8.45
C GLY A 41 -10.56 -5.68 -7.42
N GLY A 42 -11.16 -5.79 -6.23
CA GLY A 42 -10.73 -6.68 -5.15
C GLY A 42 -10.03 -5.93 -4.02
N THR A 43 -8.81 -5.43 -4.27
CA THR A 43 -7.96 -4.79 -3.24
C THR A 43 -7.72 -3.30 -3.49
N GLY A 44 -8.19 -2.73 -4.61
CA GLY A 44 -7.96 -1.32 -4.92
C GLY A 44 -8.65 -0.36 -3.94
N VAL A 45 -7.94 0.74 -3.65
CA VAL A 45 -8.39 1.83 -2.78
C VAL A 45 -8.27 3.15 -3.54
N VAL A 46 -9.31 3.99 -3.46
CA VAL A 46 -9.29 5.38 -3.96
C VAL A 46 -9.65 6.31 -2.81
N GLY A 47 -8.76 7.27 -2.53
CA GLY A 47 -9.01 8.38 -1.62
C GLY A 47 -9.28 9.66 -2.40
N THR A 48 -10.32 10.40 -2.00
CA THR A 48 -10.66 11.71 -2.57
C THR A 48 -10.56 12.79 -1.49
N LEU A 49 -9.76 13.82 -1.77
CA LEU A 49 -9.70 15.06 -0.99
C LEU A 49 -10.29 16.20 -1.82
N THR A 50 -11.32 16.88 -1.29
CA THR A 50 -12.01 17.97 -1.98
C THR A 50 -11.78 19.30 -1.25
N THR A 51 -11.32 20.32 -1.99
CA THR A 51 -11.10 21.68 -1.45
C THR A 51 -12.05 22.72 -2.04
N GLY A 52 -13.10 22.28 -2.75
CA GLY A 52 -14.08 23.13 -3.43
C GLY A 52 -14.10 22.93 -4.95
N PRO A 53 -14.87 23.74 -5.69
CA PRO A 53 -14.99 23.63 -7.14
C PRO A 53 -13.66 23.93 -7.86
N GLY A 54 -13.32 23.14 -8.88
CA GLY A 54 -12.10 23.35 -9.65
C GLY A 54 -11.69 22.12 -10.47
N PRO A 55 -10.53 22.18 -11.15
CA PRO A 55 -9.97 21.03 -11.85
C PRO A 55 -9.58 19.91 -10.87
N VAL A 56 -9.65 18.67 -11.33
CA VAL A 56 -9.32 17.46 -10.55
C VAL A 56 -8.09 16.80 -11.15
N ILE A 57 -7.18 16.32 -10.29
CA ILE A 57 -5.99 15.54 -10.67
C ILE A 57 -6.00 14.19 -9.97
N GLY A 58 -5.40 13.18 -10.61
CA GLY A 58 -5.19 11.86 -10.02
C GLY A 58 -3.70 11.63 -9.75
N ILE A 59 -3.40 11.05 -8.59
CA ILE A 59 -2.07 10.56 -8.23
C ILE A 59 -2.22 9.06 -7.99
N ARG A 60 -1.28 8.26 -8.51
CA ARG A 60 -1.33 6.80 -8.44
C ARG A 60 -0.06 6.27 -7.79
N ALA A 61 -0.24 5.31 -6.89
CA ALA A 61 0.81 4.50 -6.31
C ALA A 61 0.40 3.03 -6.38
N ASP A 62 1.39 2.16 -6.49
CA ASP A 62 1.28 0.71 -6.56
C ASP A 62 1.55 0.17 -5.16
N MET A 63 1.02 -1.00 -4.81
CA MET A 63 1.10 -1.53 -3.44
C MET A 63 1.37 -3.03 -3.36
N ASP A 64 1.54 -3.71 -4.50
CA ASP A 64 1.80 -5.14 -4.58
C ASP A 64 3.30 -5.44 -4.42
N ALA A 65 3.59 -6.64 -3.92
CA ALA A 65 4.91 -7.20 -3.80
C ALA A 65 5.17 -8.28 -4.85
N LEU A 66 6.40 -8.80 -4.87
CA LEU A 66 6.86 -9.81 -5.82
C LEU A 66 7.14 -11.15 -5.14
N PRO A 67 7.01 -12.29 -5.86
CA PRO A 67 7.31 -13.63 -5.36
C PRO A 67 8.83 -13.88 -5.35
N ILE A 68 9.56 -13.13 -4.53
CA ILE A 68 11.02 -13.14 -4.41
C ILE A 68 11.39 -13.31 -2.93
N THR A 69 12.30 -14.24 -2.63
CA THR A 69 12.90 -14.34 -1.29
C THR A 69 13.86 -13.18 -1.07
N GLU A 70 13.62 -12.41 -0.03
CA GLU A 70 14.47 -11.28 0.32
C GLU A 70 15.84 -11.73 0.86
N THR A 71 16.91 -11.06 0.40
CA THR A 71 18.30 -11.35 0.80
C THR A 71 19.06 -10.12 1.29
N THR A 72 18.34 -9.05 1.64
CA THR A 72 18.93 -7.75 2.03
C THR A 72 19.63 -7.78 3.39
N GLY A 73 19.15 -8.64 4.31
CA GLY A 73 19.60 -8.67 5.70
C GLY A 73 19.18 -7.45 6.53
N LEU A 74 18.25 -6.62 6.03
CA LEU A 74 17.82 -5.41 6.72
C LEU A 74 16.96 -5.72 7.96
N PRO A 75 16.97 -4.85 9.00
CA PRO A 75 16.14 -5.05 10.20
C PRO A 75 14.63 -5.05 9.94
N HIS A 76 14.21 -4.55 8.78
CA HIS A 76 12.81 -4.49 8.33
C HIS A 76 12.55 -5.40 7.11
N ALA A 77 13.39 -6.41 6.89
CA ALA A 77 13.15 -7.41 5.85
C ALA A 77 11.79 -8.11 6.04
N SER A 78 11.24 -8.59 4.94
CA SER A 78 10.03 -9.39 4.85
C SER A 78 10.01 -10.51 5.89
N LEU A 79 8.86 -10.64 6.55
CA LEU A 79 8.57 -11.75 7.45
C LEU A 79 7.93 -12.94 6.73
N HIS A 80 7.68 -12.82 5.42
CA HIS A 80 7.04 -13.83 4.59
C HIS A 80 8.06 -14.37 3.59
N ASP A 81 8.49 -15.62 3.80
CA ASP A 81 9.41 -16.27 2.87
C ASP A 81 8.83 -16.33 1.45
N GLY A 82 9.70 -16.12 0.46
CA GLY A 82 9.33 -16.03 -0.95
C GLY A 82 8.50 -14.80 -1.35
N ARG A 83 8.35 -13.79 -0.48
CA ARG A 83 7.65 -12.53 -0.80
C ARG A 83 8.49 -11.33 -0.39
N MET A 84 8.58 -10.32 -1.27
CA MET A 84 9.37 -9.09 -1.01
C MET A 84 8.80 -7.90 -1.80
N HIS A 85 8.77 -6.72 -1.19
CA HIS A 85 8.66 -5.45 -1.93
C HIS A 85 9.98 -5.13 -2.65
N ALA A 86 10.28 -5.89 -3.70
CA ALA A 86 11.52 -5.75 -4.47
C ALA A 86 11.47 -4.65 -5.54
N CYS A 87 10.33 -3.96 -5.70
CA CYS A 87 10.15 -2.85 -6.64
C CYS A 87 9.87 -1.48 -5.97
N GLY A 88 9.86 -1.43 -4.63
CA GLY A 88 9.66 -0.17 -3.88
C GLY A 88 8.20 0.31 -3.83
N HIS A 89 7.24 -0.63 -3.83
CA HIS A 89 5.79 -0.35 -3.71
C HIS A 89 5.31 -0.22 -2.24
N ASP A 90 6.23 -0.33 -1.29
CA ASP A 90 6.05 -0.16 0.16
C ASP A 90 6.21 1.30 0.62
#